data_AF-A0A9D0YEH0-F1
#
_entry.id   AF-A0A9D0YEH0-F1
#
_cell.length_a   1.000
_cell.length_b   1.000
_cell.length_c   1.000
_cell.angle_alpha   90.00
_cell.angle_beta   90.00
_cell.angle_gamma   90.00
#
_symmetry.space_group_name_H-M   'P 1'
#
loop_
_entity.id
_entity.type
_entity.pdbx_description
1 polymer ?
#
loop_
_entity_poly.entity_id
_entity_poly.type
_entity_poly.pdbx_seq_one_letter_code
_entity_poly.pdbx_strand_id
1 'polypeptide(L)'
;MSRFFSGSRYWIGLLFVGLTFETVALYYQYGLGYDPCVLCIHVRLWVAALMLLALAGIALHRHRDALLVISSIALVPAIGLLERSWATLGVERGWVMGVCSMELGLPEWFAVDRWLPSVFEALEA
;
A
#
# COMPACT_ATOMS: atom_id res chain seq x y z
N MET A 1 -17.80 11.22 -15.55
CA MET A 1 -16.89 10.50 -14.62
C MET A 1 -17.04 8.97 -14.65
N SER A 2 -18.24 8.39 -14.70
CA SER A 2 -18.48 6.95 -14.48
C SER A 2 -17.94 5.96 -15.55
N ARG A 3 -17.61 6.40 -16.76
CA ARG A 3 -17.11 5.51 -17.82
C ARG A 3 -15.62 5.15 -17.69
N PHE A 4 -14.82 5.97 -17.01
CA PHE A 4 -13.37 5.74 -16.88
C PHE A 4 -13.04 4.60 -15.92
N PHE A 5 -13.71 4.54 -14.76
CA PHE A 5 -13.51 3.51 -13.74
C PHE A 5 -14.16 2.15 -14.09
N SER A 6 -14.98 2.09 -15.16
CA SER A 6 -15.69 0.85 -15.54
C SER A 6 -14.88 -0.06 -16.46
N GLY A 7 -13.79 0.42 -17.05
CA GLY A 7 -12.99 -0.41 -17.96
C GLY A 7 -12.09 -1.37 -17.20
N SER A 8 -12.10 -2.66 -17.54
CA SER A 8 -11.14 -3.65 -17.00
C SER A 8 -9.69 -3.17 -17.15
N ARG A 9 -9.39 -2.39 -18.20
CA ARG A 9 -8.08 -1.76 -18.45
C ARG A 9 -7.65 -0.78 -17.35
N TYR A 10 -8.59 -0.07 -16.73
CA TYR A 10 -8.30 0.85 -15.64
C TYR A 10 -7.77 0.08 -14.42
N TRP A 11 -8.47 -0.99 -14.04
CA TRP A 11 -8.09 -1.84 -12.91
C TRP A 11 -6.79 -2.61 -13.16
N ILE A 12 -6.58 -3.09 -14.40
CA ILE A 12 -5.30 -3.69 -14.81
C ILE A 12 -4.17 -2.65 -14.71
N GLY A 13 -4.39 -1.42 -15.17
CA GLY A 13 -3.42 -0.33 -15.04
C GLY A 13 -3.09 -0.02 -13.58
N LEU A 14 -4.10 0.03 -12.71
CA LEU A 14 -3.92 0.26 -11.27
C LEU A 14 -3.09 -0.87 -10.62
N LEU A 15 -3.37 -2.12 -10.98
CA LEU A 15 -2.62 -3.27 -10.49
C LEU A 15 -1.16 -3.25 -10.99
N PHE A 16 -0.94 -2.90 -12.25
CA PHE A 16 0.41 -2.79 -12.83
C PHE A 16 1.23 -1.68 -12.15
N VAL A 17 0.62 -0.53 -11.90
CA VAL A 17 1.25 0.57 -11.16
C VAL A 17 1.62 0.11 -9.74
N GLY A 18 0.68 -0.50 -9.01
CA GLY A 18 0.96 -1.01 -7.66
C GLY A 18 2.10 -2.03 -7.63
N LEU A 19 2.11 -2.97 -8.58
CA LEU A 19 3.18 -3.96 -8.70
C LEU A 19 4.54 -3.31 -8.98
N THR A 20 4.56 -2.29 -9.83
CA THR A 20 5.78 -1.54 -10.13
C THR A 20 6.31 -0.83 -8.88
N PHE A 21 5.43 -0.19 -8.10
CA PHE A 21 5.81 0.47 -6.84
C PHE A 21 6.40 -0.52 -5.83
N GLU A 22 5.78 -1.68 -5.62
CA GLU A 22 6.34 -2.71 -4.73
C GLU A 22 7.67 -3.26 -5.25
N THR A 23 7.78 -3.51 -6.55
CA THR A 23 9.03 -4.01 -7.15
C THR A 23 10.18 -3.02 -6.95
N VAL A 24 9.91 -1.73 -7.17
CA VAL A 24 10.88 -0.67 -6.92
C VAL A 24 11.26 -0.60 -5.45
N ALA A 25 10.30 -0.72 -4.53
CA ALA A 25 10.58 -0.73 -3.09
C ALA A 25 11.44 -1.94 -2.67
N LEU A 26 11.13 -3.14 -3.16
CA LEU A 26 11.94 -4.33 -2.95
C LEU A 26 13.36 -4.18 -3.52
N TYR A 27 13.51 -3.47 -4.64
CA TYR A 27 14.83 -3.16 -5.18
C TYR A 27 15.63 -2.22 -4.27
N TYR A 28 14.99 -1.22 -3.65
CA TYR A 28 15.67 -0.38 -2.65
C TYR A 28 16.10 -1.17 -1.42
N GLN A 29 15.27 -2.12 -0.97
CA GLN A 29 15.56 -2.96 0.18
C GLN A 29 16.71 -3.94 -0.11
N TYR A 30 16.57 -4.81 -1.12
CA TYR A 30 17.55 -5.88 -1.38
C TYR A 30 18.70 -5.49 -2.31
N GLY A 31 18.47 -4.52 -3.21
CA GLY A 31 19.47 -4.07 -4.16
C GLY A 31 20.39 -2.99 -3.59
N LEU A 32 19.85 -2.07 -2.78
CA LEU A 32 20.60 -0.94 -2.21
C LEU A 32 20.85 -1.08 -0.70
N GLY A 33 20.18 -2.01 -0.01
CA GLY A 33 20.40 -2.25 1.42
C GLY A 33 19.83 -1.16 2.31
N TYR A 34 18.76 -0.47 1.89
CA TYR A 34 18.08 0.51 2.74
C TYR A 34 17.06 -0.18 3.64
N ASP A 35 17.27 -0.13 4.95
CA ASP A 35 16.34 -0.71 5.92
C ASP A 35 15.01 0.06 5.97
N PRO A 36 13.87 -0.66 5.97
CA PRO A 36 12.56 -0.02 5.91
C PRO A 36 12.15 0.55 7.27
N CYS A 37 11.67 1.79 7.26
CA CYS A 37 11.05 2.40 8.42
C CYS A 37 9.63 1.85 8.66
N VAL A 38 9.11 1.91 9.90
CA VAL A 38 7.71 1.48 10.20
C VAL A 38 6.69 2.23 9.35
N LEU A 39 6.91 3.53 9.12
CA LEU A 39 6.06 4.33 8.24
C LEU A 39 6.07 3.81 6.79
N CYS A 40 7.23 3.37 6.32
CA CYS A 40 7.47 2.86 4.98
C CYS A 40 6.71 1.53 4.79
N ILE A 41 6.72 0.65 5.81
CA ILE A 41 5.94 -0.60 5.81
C ILE A 41 4.44 -0.30 5.73
N HIS A 42 3.93 0.69 6.46
CA HIS A 42 2.52 1.08 6.39
C HIS A 42 2.11 1.57 4.99
N VAL A 43 2.97 2.34 4.31
CA VAL A 43 2.71 2.78 2.94
C VAL A 43 2.60 1.59 1.99
N ARG A 44 3.54 0.63 2.08
CA ARG A 44 3.52 -0.60 1.27
C ARG A 44 2.28 -1.43 1.52
N LEU A 45 1.87 -1.57 2.79
CA LEU A 45 0.63 -2.25 3.15
C LEU A 45 -0.61 -1.61 2.48
N TRP A 46 -0.69 -0.27 2.44
CA TRP A 46 -1.76 0.42 1.74
C TRP A 46 -1.71 0.22 0.22
N VAL A 47 -0.52 0.18 -0.38
CA VAL A 47 -0.34 -0.15 -1.81
C VAL A 47 -0.80 -1.58 -2.09
N ALA A 48 -0.44 -2.54 -1.24
CA ALA A 48 -0.90 -3.93 -1.33
C ALA A 48 -2.43 -4.03 -1.21
N ALA A 49 -3.05 -3.28 -0.30
CA ALA A 49 -4.51 -3.22 -0.20
C ALA A 49 -5.16 -2.67 -1.48
N LEU A 50 -4.58 -1.63 -2.11
CA LEU A 50 -5.05 -1.13 -3.41
C LEU A 50 -4.91 -2.18 -4.52
N MET A 51 -3.83 -2.96 -4.53
CA MET A 51 -3.66 -4.05 -5.50
C MET A 51 -4.74 -5.13 -5.34
N LEU A 52 -5.09 -5.49 -4.10
CA LEU A 52 -6.17 -6.45 -3.83
C LEU A 52 -7.53 -5.92 -4.30
N LEU A 53 -7.82 -4.64 -4.05
CA LEU A 53 -9.03 -3.99 -4.57
C LEU A 53 -9.03 -3.93 -6.11
N ALA A 54 -7.86 -3.72 -6.73
CA ALA A 54 -7.73 -3.75 -8.17
C ALA A 54 -8.03 -5.14 -8.76
N LEU A 55 -7.52 -6.19 -8.13
CA LEU A 55 -7.82 -7.57 -8.51
C LEU A 55 -9.31 -7.89 -8.37
N ALA A 56 -9.93 -7.45 -7.26
CA ALA A 56 -11.37 -7.57 -7.06
C ALA A 56 -12.17 -6.81 -8.13
N GLY A 57 -11.73 -5.61 -8.52
CA GLY A 57 -12.33 -4.82 -9.59
C GLY A 57 -12.27 -5.49 -10.97
N ILE A 58 -11.17 -6.22 -11.26
CA ILE A 58 -11.06 -7.04 -12.47
C ILE A 58 -12.02 -8.23 -12.42
N ALA A 59 -12.08 -8.94 -11.28
CA ALA A 59 -12.95 -10.10 -11.12
C ALA A 59 -14.44 -9.74 -11.22
N LEU A 60 -14.86 -8.62 -10.60
CA LEU A 60 -16.25 -8.19 -10.55
C LEU A 60 -16.60 -7.14 -11.63
N HIS A 61 -15.78 -6.98 -12.66
CA HIS A 61 -15.97 -5.98 -13.73
C HIS A 61 -17.34 -6.04 -14.44
N ARG A 62 -18.04 -7.17 -14.34
CA ARG A 62 -19.35 -7.39 -14.96
C ARG A 62 -20.51 -6.73 -14.20
N HIS A 63 -20.35 -6.46 -12.89
CA HIS A 63 -21.40 -5.89 -12.04
C HIS A 63 -21.10 -4.42 -11.71
N ARG A 64 -21.90 -3.49 -12.24
CA ARG A 64 -21.70 -2.05 -12.02
C ARG A 64 -21.81 -1.64 -10.56
N ASP A 65 -22.73 -2.25 -9.82
CA ASP A 65 -22.94 -1.93 -8.40
C ASP A 65 -21.74 -2.37 -7.55
N ALA A 66 -21.17 -3.53 -7.86
CA ALA A 66 -19.94 -3.99 -7.22
C ALA A 66 -18.75 -3.06 -7.49
N LEU A 67 -18.62 -2.53 -8.72
CA LEU A 67 -17.57 -1.57 -9.06
C LEU A 67 -17.70 -0.23 -8.31
N LEU A 68 -18.93 0.22 -8.06
CA LEU A 68 -19.18 1.41 -7.23
C LEU A 68 -18.75 1.18 -5.79
N VAL A 69 -19.07 0.00 -5.23
CA VAL A 69 -18.65 -0.40 -3.88
C VAL A 69 -17.13 -0.53 -3.79
N ILE A 70 -16.47 -1.16 -4.75
CA ILE A 70 -15.00 -1.29 -4.74
C ILE A 70 -14.34 0.08 -4.88
N SER A 71 -14.88 0.95 -5.73
CA SER A 71 -14.38 2.33 -5.87
C SER A 71 -14.55 3.14 -4.59
N SER A 72 -15.67 2.95 -3.86
CA SER A 72 -15.87 3.63 -2.58
C SER A 72 -14.92 3.10 -1.50
N ILE A 73 -14.68 1.79 -1.47
CA ILE A 73 -13.70 1.18 -0.56
C ILE A 73 -12.28 1.63 -0.91
N ALA A 74 -11.95 1.84 -2.19
CA ALA A 74 -10.63 2.30 -2.64
C ALA A 74 -10.26 3.72 -2.17
N LEU A 75 -11.23 4.52 -1.71
CA LEU A 75 -10.94 5.81 -1.05
C LEU A 75 -10.23 5.62 0.29
N VAL A 76 -10.50 4.53 1.02
CA VAL A 76 -9.89 4.26 2.32
C VAL A 76 -8.37 4.16 2.22
N PRO A 77 -7.77 3.29 1.38
CA PRO A 77 -6.33 3.23 1.24
C PRO A 77 -5.74 4.49 0.60
N ALA A 78 -6.49 5.22 -0.24
CA ALA A 78 -6.04 6.50 -0.79
C ALA A 78 -5.88 7.58 0.31
N ILE A 79 -6.83 7.65 1.25
CA ILE A 79 -6.75 8.55 2.41
C ILE A 79 -5.61 8.11 3.33
N GLY A 80 -5.46 6.80 3.57
CA GLY A 80 -4.34 6.24 4.34
C GLY A 80 -2.98 6.60 3.75
N LEU A 81 -2.81 6.47 2.44
CA LEU A 81 -1.58 6.87 1.74
C LEU A 81 -1.32 8.38 1.87
N LEU A 82 -2.36 9.22 1.79
CA LEU A 82 -2.21 10.66 1.93
C LEU A 82 -1.74 11.05 3.33
N GLU A 83 -2.35 10.48 4.37
CA GLU A 83 -1.97 10.71 5.77
C GLU A 83 -0.52 10.26 6.02
N ARG A 84 -0.13 9.07 5.55
CA ARG A 84 1.25 8.58 5.69
C ARG A 84 2.26 9.41 4.90
N SER A 85 1.91 9.84 3.69
CA SER A 85 2.77 10.73 2.89
C SER A 85 2.97 12.07 3.60
N TRP A 86 1.92 12.63 4.19
CA TRP A 86 2.03 13.85 5.01
C TRP A 86 2.93 13.64 6.22
N ALA A 87 2.81 12.50 6.90
CA ALA A 87 3.68 12.16 8.01
C ALA A 87 5.16 12.02 7.58
N THR A 88 5.46 11.39 6.43
CA THR A 88 6.85 11.35 5.91
C THR A 88 7.41 12.75 5.65
N LEU A 89 6.61 13.65 5.07
CA LEU A 89 7.02 15.04 4.86
C LEU A 89 7.28 15.75 6.20
N GLY A 90 6.46 15.47 7.22
CA GLY A 90 6.65 15.99 8.56
C GLY A 90 7.96 15.53 9.21
N VAL A 91 8.40 14.30 8.95
CA VAL A 91 9.69 13.79 9.41
C VAL A 91 10.86 14.47 8.69
N GLU A 92 10.80 14.56 7.35
CA GLU A 92 11.85 15.22 6.55
C GLU A 92 12.00 16.71 6.86
N ARG A 93 10.90 17.39 7.23
CA ARG A 93 10.91 18.79 7.65
C ARG A 93 11.21 19.00 9.14
N GLY A 94 11.36 17.92 9.90
CA GLY A 94 11.61 17.96 11.35
C GLY A 94 10.43 18.47 12.18
N TRP A 95 9.21 18.45 11.63
CA TRP A 95 7.98 18.84 12.33
C TRP A 95 7.46 17.74 13.27
N VAL A 96 7.78 16.48 12.95
CA VAL A 96 7.38 15.30 13.72
C VAL A 96 8.65 14.51 14.03
N MET A 97 8.90 14.25 15.33
CA MET A 97 9.97 13.35 15.72
C MET A 97 9.62 11.94 15.25
N GLY A 98 10.46 11.36 14.39
CA GLY A 98 10.27 10.02 13.85
C GLY A 98 10.11 9.02 14.99
N VAL A 99 8.88 8.52 15.18
CA VAL A 99 8.61 7.40 16.07
C VAL A 99 9.11 6.13 15.40
N CYS A 100 10.42 5.87 15.49
CA CYS A 100 10.96 4.52 15.34
C CYS A 100 10.57 3.73 16.60
N SER A 101 9.28 3.41 16.74
CA SER A 101 8.87 2.32 17.63
C SER A 101 9.19 1.01 16.91
N MET A 102 10.02 0.16 17.51
CA MET A 102 10.38 -1.15 16.96
C MET A 102 9.17 -2.11 16.86
N GLU A 103 8.02 -1.72 17.38
CA GLU A 103 6.78 -2.46 17.20
C GLU A 103 5.92 -1.76 16.16
N LEU A 104 5.55 -2.52 15.11
CA LEU A 104 4.59 -2.09 14.09
C LEU A 104 3.23 -1.69 14.69
N GLY A 105 2.91 -2.12 15.92
CA GLY A 105 1.65 -1.81 16.60
C GLY A 105 0.42 -2.44 15.93
N LEU A 106 0.62 -3.37 14.99
CA LEU A 106 -0.45 -4.12 14.35
C LEU A 106 -1.03 -5.15 15.35
N PRO A 107 -2.35 -5.35 15.38
CA PRO A 107 -2.96 -6.36 16.24
C PRO A 107 -2.51 -7.76 15.81
N GLU A 108 -2.37 -8.69 16.75
CA GLU A 108 -1.78 -10.03 16.52
C GLU A 108 -2.49 -10.86 15.43
N TRP A 109 -3.77 -10.61 15.15
CA TRP A 109 -4.51 -11.29 14.09
C TRP A 109 -4.15 -10.80 12.67
N PHE A 110 -3.46 -9.66 12.55
CA PHE A 110 -3.03 -9.06 11.29
C PHE A 110 -1.50 -8.91 11.24
N ALA A 111 -0.77 -9.93 11.70
CA ALA A 111 0.69 -9.98 11.69
C ALA A 111 1.24 -10.24 10.27
N VAL A 112 1.19 -9.23 9.40
CA VAL A 112 1.63 -9.30 8.00
C VAL A 112 3.11 -9.69 7.88
N ASP A 113 3.95 -9.27 8.84
CA ASP A 113 5.37 -9.64 8.91
C ASP A 113 5.59 -11.16 9.02
N ARG A 114 4.69 -11.87 9.72
CA ARG A 114 4.77 -13.34 9.85
C ARG A 114 4.28 -14.08 8.61
N TRP A 115 3.37 -13.47 7.83
CA TRP A 115 2.73 -14.13 6.68
C TRP A 115 3.58 -13.99 5.40
N LEU A 116 4.24 -12.84 5.22
CA LEU A 116 5.07 -12.50 4.06
C LEU A 116 6.41 -11.88 4.49
N PRO A 117 7.31 -12.66 5.14
CA PRO A 117 8.58 -12.15 5.65
C PRO A 117 9.46 -11.58 4.54
N SER A 118 9.52 -12.20 3.36
CA SER A 118 10.33 -11.70 2.24
C SER A 118 9.93 -10.32 1.68
N VAL A 119 8.77 -9.78 2.09
CA VAL A 119 8.28 -8.47 1.65
C VAL A 119 8.24 -7.48 2.81
N PHE A 120 7.99 -7.96 4.03
CA PHE A 120 7.71 -7.12 5.21
C PHE A 120 8.68 -7.36 6.38
N GLU A 121 9.71 -8.17 6.23
CA GLU A 121 10.73 -8.33 7.27
C GLU A 121 11.42 -6.98 7.54
N ALA A 122 11.25 -6.49 8.76
CA ALA A 122 12.11 -5.46 9.32
C ALA A 122 13.49 -6.10 9.48
N LEU A 123 14.37 -5.89 8.50
CA LEU A 123 15.78 -6.26 8.64
C LEU A 123 16.34 -5.42 9.79
N GLU A 124 16.58 -6.07 10.93
CA GLU A 124 17.43 -5.55 11.98
C GLU A 124 18.88 -5.78 11.51
N ALA A 125 19.61 -4.69 11.26
CA ALA A 125 21.07 -4.69 11.20
C ALA A 125 21.65 -4.10 12.50
#